data_AF-A0A2C8ZMR5-F1
#
_entry.id   AF-A0A2C8ZMR5-F1
#
_cell.length_a   1.000
_cell.length_b   1.000
_cell.length_c   1.000
_cell.angle_alpha   90.00
_cell.angle_beta   90.00
_cell.angle_gamma   90.00
#
_symmetry.space_group_name_H-M   'P 1'
#
loop_
_entity.id
_entity.type
_entity.pdbx_description
1 polymer ?
#
loop_
_entity_poly.entity_id
_entity_poly.type
_entity_poly.pdbx_seq_one_letter_code
_entity_poly.pdbx_strand_id
1 'polypeptide(L)'
;MALDDHPNVFRFEGHTWASLAPRELALSQLRAQRDWDMTNAKLQRWWVAITIGAIAGVAATLAFGTAAALAPALYLLLLPIGFGIGAVLGALVNKRFNPTGQHASLPGRPTTVPLIRVPPRVARAATAEATAAQIIEWSNRGFVE
;
A
#
# COMPACT_ATOMS: atom_id res chain seq x y z
N MET A 1 -29.51 -9.57 -1.66
CA MET A 1 -29.25 -9.53 -3.12
C MET A 1 -28.97 -10.96 -3.55
N ALA A 2 -29.35 -11.39 -4.76
CA ALA A 2 -29.26 -12.81 -5.15
C ALA A 2 -27.84 -13.42 -4.98
N LEU A 3 -26.81 -12.57 -5.05
CA LEU A 3 -25.42 -12.97 -4.89
C LEU A 3 -24.88 -12.97 -3.45
N ASP A 4 -25.64 -12.50 -2.45
CA ASP A 4 -25.13 -12.41 -1.07
C ASP A 4 -24.90 -13.80 -0.43
N ASP A 5 -25.65 -14.81 -0.89
CA ASP A 5 -25.56 -16.21 -0.44
C ASP A 5 -24.76 -17.11 -1.39
N HIS A 6 -24.22 -16.56 -2.49
CA HIS A 6 -23.51 -17.37 -3.48
C HIS A 6 -22.14 -17.86 -2.94
N PRO A 7 -21.81 -19.16 -3.06
CA PRO A 7 -20.65 -19.77 -2.39
C PRO A 7 -19.29 -19.24 -2.84
N ASN A 8 -19.22 -18.54 -3.97
CA ASN A 8 -17.98 -17.96 -4.51
C ASN A 8 -18.00 -16.43 -4.64
N VAL A 9 -19.05 -15.77 -4.16
CA VAL A 9 -19.16 -14.30 -4.19
C VAL A 9 -19.15 -13.77 -2.76
N PHE A 10 -18.43 -12.68 -2.54
CA PHE A 10 -18.34 -12.08 -1.21
C PHE A 10 -18.11 -10.57 -1.28
N ARG A 11 -18.40 -9.89 -0.17
CA ARG A 11 -18.13 -8.45 -0.01
C ARG A 11 -16.84 -8.23 0.76
N PHE A 12 -16.00 -7.33 0.27
CA PHE A 12 -14.78 -6.89 0.92
C PHE A 12 -14.50 -5.41 0.55
N GLU A 13 -14.20 -4.58 1.56
CA GLU A 13 -13.93 -3.14 1.40
C GLU A 13 -14.98 -2.37 0.56
N GLY A 14 -16.27 -2.67 0.75
CA GLY A 14 -17.35 -1.99 0.03
C GLY A 14 -17.51 -2.41 -1.43
N HIS A 15 -16.83 -3.46 -1.87
CA HIS A 15 -16.94 -4.04 -3.21
C HIS A 15 -17.38 -5.50 -3.14
N THR A 16 -18.14 -5.92 -4.17
CA THR A 16 -18.51 -7.32 -4.38
C THR A 16 -17.48 -7.98 -5.28
N TRP A 17 -16.98 -9.14 -4.87
CA TRP A 17 -15.93 -9.89 -5.54
C TRP A 17 -16.41 -11.30 -5.87
N ALA A 18 -16.05 -11.80 -7.04
CA ALA A 18 -16.27 -13.17 -7.46
C ALA A 18 -14.93 -13.89 -7.66
N SER A 19 -14.88 -15.17 -7.31
CA SER A 19 -13.73 -16.04 -7.55
C SER A 19 -14.21 -17.41 -8.03
N LEU A 20 -13.33 -18.22 -8.59
CA LEU A 20 -13.61 -19.65 -8.82
C LEU A 20 -13.40 -20.48 -7.54
N ALA A 21 -12.63 -19.96 -6.59
CA ALA A 21 -12.43 -20.60 -5.30
C ALA A 21 -13.61 -20.33 -4.34
N PRO A 22 -13.81 -21.18 -3.33
CA PRO A 22 -14.82 -20.95 -2.30
C PRO A 22 -14.60 -19.61 -1.58
N ARG A 23 -15.70 -18.95 -1.23
CA ARG A 23 -15.74 -17.64 -0.54
C ARG A 23 -14.82 -17.60 0.67
N GLU A 24 -14.85 -18.62 1.53
CA GLU A 24 -14.06 -18.62 2.77
C GLU A 24 -12.55 -18.62 2.49
N LEU A 25 -12.12 -19.41 1.51
CA LEU A 25 -10.73 -19.47 1.10
C LEU A 25 -10.27 -18.17 0.42
N ALA A 26 -11.07 -17.64 -0.50
CA ALA A 26 -10.76 -16.38 -1.16
C ALA A 26 -10.72 -15.19 -0.18
N LEU A 27 -11.67 -15.12 0.75
CA LEU A 27 -11.75 -14.05 1.73
C LEU A 27 -10.62 -14.13 2.77
N SER A 28 -10.25 -15.33 3.22
CA SER A 28 -9.13 -15.51 4.17
C SER A 28 -7.79 -15.13 3.54
N GLN A 29 -7.53 -15.52 2.29
CA GLN A 29 -6.33 -15.12 1.56
C GLN A 29 -6.29 -13.60 1.32
N LEU A 30 -7.42 -13.00 0.93
CA LEU A 30 -7.50 -11.56 0.70
C LEU A 30 -7.26 -10.76 1.99
N ARG A 31 -7.80 -11.22 3.13
CA ARG A 31 -7.52 -10.62 4.45
C ARG A 31 -6.04 -10.74 4.80
N ALA A 32 -5.45 -11.93 4.65
CA ALA A 32 -4.02 -12.13 4.93
C ALA A 32 -3.13 -11.23 4.07
N GLN A 33 -3.44 -11.10 2.78
CA GLN A 33 -2.73 -10.18 1.88
C GLN A 33 -2.92 -8.72 2.31
N ARG A 34 -4.13 -8.34 2.73
CA ARG A 34 -4.43 -6.98 3.17
C ARG A 34 -3.72 -6.61 4.47
N ASP A 35 -3.69 -7.52 5.44
CA ASP A 35 -2.98 -7.34 6.71
C ASP A 35 -1.48 -7.25 6.49
N TRP A 36 -0.94 -8.06 5.57
CA TRP A 36 0.43 -7.94 5.11
C TRP A 36 0.65 -6.57 4.44
N ASP A 37 -0.21 -6.13 3.52
CA ASP A 37 -0.08 -4.83 2.85
C ASP A 37 -0.17 -3.67 3.86
N MET A 38 -1.04 -3.70 4.86
CA MET A 38 -1.14 -2.65 5.88
C MET A 38 0.10 -2.59 6.79
N THR A 39 0.63 -3.76 7.14
CA THR A 39 1.83 -3.87 7.99
C THR A 39 3.07 -3.41 7.22
N ASN A 40 3.15 -3.72 5.92
CA ASN A 40 4.34 -3.49 5.11
C ASN A 40 4.31 -2.22 4.24
N ALA A 41 3.14 -1.63 3.96
CA ALA A 41 3.06 -0.31 3.28
C ALA A 41 3.68 0.81 4.13
N LYS A 42 3.69 0.66 5.46
CA LYS A 42 4.37 1.59 6.37
C LYS A 42 5.89 1.49 6.26
N LEU A 43 6.42 0.31 5.94
CA LEU A 43 7.85 0.07 5.73
C LEU A 43 8.37 0.73 4.45
N GLN A 44 7.59 0.73 3.37
CA GLN A 44 7.98 1.37 2.11
C GLN A 44 8.16 2.90 2.22
N ARG A 45 7.69 3.55 3.29
CA ARG A 45 7.82 5.02 3.45
C ARG A 45 9.07 5.44 4.22
N TRP A 46 9.84 4.50 4.76
CA TRP A 46 11.02 4.82 5.56
C TRP A 46 12.12 5.49 4.74
N TRP A 47 12.39 5.01 3.52
CA TRP A 47 13.36 5.66 2.63
C TRP A 47 12.93 7.09 2.25
N VAL A 48 11.63 7.32 2.03
CA VAL A 48 11.08 8.66 1.75
C VAL A 48 11.37 9.62 2.89
N ALA A 49 11.18 9.17 4.15
CA ALA A 49 11.47 10.00 5.31
C ALA A 49 12.96 10.32 5.46
N ILE A 50 13.85 9.37 5.16
CA ILE A 50 15.30 9.60 5.12
C ILE A 50 15.64 10.64 4.06
N THR A 51 15.10 10.50 2.85
CA THR A 51 15.35 11.43 1.73
C THR A 51 14.89 12.84 2.06
N ILE A 52 13.67 13.00 2.61
CA ILE A 52 13.16 14.32 3.03
C ILE A 52 14.04 14.92 4.12
N GLY A 53 14.39 14.13 5.14
CA GLY A 53 15.28 14.58 6.22
C GLY A 53 16.64 15.03 5.69
N ALA A 54 17.23 14.26 4.77
CA ALA A 54 18.51 14.57 4.16
C ALA A 54 18.49 15.87 3.34
N ILE A 55 17.46 16.07 2.53
CA ILE A 55 17.26 17.32 1.76
C ILE A 55 17.09 18.51 2.70
N ALA A 56 16.29 18.37 3.75
CA ALA A 56 16.09 19.41 4.74
C ALA A 56 17.39 19.77 5.48
N GLY A 57 18.20 18.77 5.83
CA GLY A 57 19.51 18.97 6.47
C GLY A 57 20.50 19.72 5.57
N VAL A 58 20.55 19.38 4.27
CA VAL A 58 21.34 20.11 3.27
C VAL A 58 20.86 21.54 3.12
N ALA A 59 19.55 21.75 2.96
CA ALA A 59 18.95 23.07 2.82
C ALA A 59 19.22 23.96 4.04
N ALA A 60 19.10 23.40 5.25
CA ALA A 60 19.41 24.10 6.49
C ALA A 60 20.90 24.48 6.60
N THR A 61 21.79 23.57 6.19
CA THR A 61 23.24 23.83 6.21
C THR A 61 23.64 24.92 5.23
N LEU A 62 23.04 24.93 4.02
CA LEU A 62 23.21 26.01 3.06
C LEU A 62 22.68 27.34 3.59
N ALA A 63 21.45 27.36 4.09
CA ALA A 63 20.82 28.57 4.62
C ALA A 63 21.59 29.16 5.81
N PHE A 64 22.11 28.30 6.69
CA PHE A 64 22.94 28.75 7.81
C PHE A 64 24.29 29.28 7.33
N GLY A 65 24.94 28.59 6.40
CA GLY A 65 26.22 29.02 5.84
C GLY A 65 26.13 30.37 5.13
N THR A 66 25.06 30.61 4.37
CA THR A 66 24.82 31.88 3.69
C THR A 66 24.44 32.99 4.68
N ALA A 67 23.56 32.72 5.65
CA ALA A 67 23.12 33.71 6.63
C ALA A 67 24.26 34.15 7.58
N ALA A 68 25.15 33.23 7.94
CA ALA A 68 26.31 33.51 8.78
C ALA A 68 27.51 34.07 8.00
N ALA A 69 27.37 34.33 6.69
CA ALA A 69 28.43 34.81 5.80
C ALA A 69 29.73 33.97 5.88
N LEU A 70 29.59 32.65 6.05
CA LEU A 70 30.72 31.74 6.11
C LEU A 70 31.41 31.66 4.75
N ALA A 71 32.73 31.41 4.76
CA ALA A 71 33.45 31.12 3.54
C ALA A 71 32.81 29.93 2.81
N PRO A 72 32.61 30.01 1.47
CA PRO A 72 32.00 28.94 0.68
C PRO A 72 32.59 27.55 0.91
N ALA A 73 33.92 27.48 1.03
CA ALA A 73 34.60 26.23 1.32
C ALA A 73 34.15 25.57 2.64
N LEU A 74 33.82 26.35 3.67
CA LEU A 74 33.43 25.83 4.98
C LEU A 74 32.02 25.21 4.95
N TYR A 75 31.01 25.94 4.49
CA TYR A 75 29.65 25.39 4.49
C TYR A 75 29.46 24.28 3.45
N LEU A 76 30.20 24.32 2.32
CA LEU A 76 30.23 23.22 1.35
C LEU A 76 30.86 21.96 1.94
N LEU A 77 31.89 22.09 2.78
CA LEU A 77 32.51 20.96 3.50
C LEU A 77 31.59 20.41 4.60
N LEU A 78 30.71 21.24 5.16
CA LEU A 78 29.70 20.82 6.15
C LEU A 78 28.45 20.15 5.52
N LEU A 79 28.23 20.29 4.21
CA LEU A 79 27.05 19.71 3.53
C LEU A 79 26.85 18.20 3.78
N PRO A 80 27.88 17.33 3.71
CA PRO A 80 27.71 15.91 3.99
C PRO A 80 27.30 15.64 5.43
N ILE A 81 27.78 16.47 6.38
CA ILE A 81 27.41 16.38 7.79
C ILE A 81 25.94 16.78 7.97
N GLY A 82 25.53 17.88 7.35
CA GLY A 82 24.13 18.32 7.32
C GLY A 82 23.18 17.28 6.72
N PHE A 83 23.59 16.67 5.60
CA PHE A 83 22.87 15.56 4.98
C PHE A 83 22.70 14.39 5.95
N GLY A 84 23.80 13.95 6.60
CA GLY A 84 23.78 12.83 7.53
C GLY A 84 22.89 13.09 8.76
N ILE A 85 23.03 14.27 9.39
CA ILE A 85 22.20 14.66 10.53
C ILE A 85 20.72 14.73 10.12
N GLY A 86 20.42 15.36 8.98
CA GLY A 86 19.06 15.47 8.46
C GLY A 86 18.44 14.10 8.18
N ALA A 87 19.17 13.20 7.55
CA ALA A 87 18.75 11.82 7.27
C ALA A 87 18.43 11.05 8.56
N VAL A 88 19.29 11.14 9.58
CA VAL A 88 19.11 10.49 10.88
C VAL A 88 17.89 11.06 11.60
N LEU A 89 17.73 12.38 11.63
CA LEU A 89 16.56 13.03 12.24
C LEU A 89 15.27 12.63 11.53
N GLY A 90 15.27 12.61 10.19
CA GLY A 90 14.12 12.14 9.39
C GLY A 90 13.74 10.69 9.72
N ALA A 91 14.75 9.80 9.85
CA ALA A 91 14.53 8.42 10.25
C ALA A 91 13.97 8.29 11.68
N LEU A 92 14.48 9.08 12.64
CA LEU A 92 14.02 9.09 14.03
C LEU A 92 12.58 9.60 14.16
N VAL A 93 12.25 10.69 13.45
CA VAL A 93 10.90 11.24 13.39
C VAL A 93 9.94 10.19 12.82
N ASN A 94 10.30 9.55 11.70
CA ASN A 94 9.47 8.50 11.12
C ASN A 94 9.32 7.28 12.06
N LYS A 95 10.38 6.88 12.78
CA LYS A 95 10.32 5.80 13.78
C LYS A 95 9.33 6.12 14.91
N ARG A 96 9.20 7.39 15.32
CA ARG A 96 8.23 7.82 16.35
C ARG A 96 6.78 7.69 15.87
N PHE A 97 6.52 7.96 14.60
CA PHE A 97 5.18 7.88 14.02
C PHE A 97 4.82 6.48 13.47
N ASN A 98 5.83 5.67 13.11
CA ASN A 98 5.67 4.33 12.55
C ASN A 98 6.62 3.32 13.25
N PRO A 99 6.32 2.89 14.48
CA PRO A 99 7.23 2.11 15.32
C PRO A 99 7.48 0.65 14.88
N THR A 100 6.80 0.11 13.87
CA THR A 100 6.82 -1.32 13.50
C THR A 100 7.58 -1.65 12.21
N GLY A 101 8.63 -0.89 11.91
CA GLY A 101 9.39 -1.08 10.68
C GLY A 101 10.51 -2.13 10.78
N GLN A 102 10.23 -3.44 10.67
CA GLN A 102 11.27 -4.45 10.45
C GLN A 102 11.76 -4.46 8.98
N HIS A 103 13.00 -4.06 8.75
CA HIS A 103 13.61 -3.89 7.42
C HIS A 103 14.45 -5.07 6.89
N ALA A 104 14.43 -6.23 7.54
CA ALA A 104 15.20 -7.38 7.09
C ALA A 104 14.26 -8.48 6.58
N SER A 105 14.35 -8.80 5.28
CA SER A 105 13.60 -9.85 4.59
C SER A 105 12.09 -9.81 4.83
N LEU A 106 11.38 -8.95 4.08
CA LEU A 106 9.93 -9.05 4.01
C LEU A 106 9.56 -10.50 3.66
N PRO A 107 8.77 -11.21 4.49
CA PRO A 107 8.25 -12.51 4.09
C PRO A 107 7.46 -12.30 2.79
N GLY A 108 7.58 -13.25 1.86
CA GLY A 108 6.94 -13.14 0.55
C GLY A 108 5.46 -12.74 0.68
N ARG A 109 5.03 -11.75 -0.12
CA ARG A 109 3.64 -11.27 -0.09
C ARG A 109 2.70 -12.45 -0.33
N PRO A 110 1.73 -12.70 0.57
CA PRO A 110 0.72 -13.73 0.34
C PRO A 110 0.02 -13.50 -1.00
N THR A 111 -0.13 -14.56 -1.79
CA THR A 111 -0.88 -14.51 -3.04
C THR A 111 -2.34 -14.84 -2.78
N THR A 112 -3.23 -14.21 -3.55
CA THR A 112 -4.65 -14.51 -3.55
C THR A 112 -5.01 -15.28 -4.80
N VAL A 113 -6.03 -16.12 -4.72
CA VAL A 113 -6.74 -16.61 -5.91
C VAL A 113 -7.20 -15.44 -6.80
N PRO A 114 -7.41 -15.65 -8.11
CA PRO A 114 -7.96 -14.63 -8.99
C PRO A 114 -9.31 -14.12 -8.46
N LEU A 115 -9.44 -12.80 -8.35
CA LEU A 115 -10.64 -12.10 -7.91
C LEU A 115 -11.09 -11.14 -9.01
N ILE A 116 -12.38 -11.19 -9.35
CA ILE A 116 -13.00 -10.24 -10.28
C ILE A 116 -13.99 -9.39 -9.51
N ARG A 117 -13.89 -8.07 -9.68
CA ARG A 117 -14.85 -7.14 -9.10
C ARG A 117 -16.16 -7.24 -9.86
N VAL A 118 -17.25 -7.53 -9.15
CA VAL A 118 -18.60 -7.60 -9.72
C VAL A 118 -19.21 -6.20 -9.78
N PRO A 119 -19.52 -5.66 -10.97
CA PRO A 119 -20.17 -4.37 -11.10
C PRO A 119 -21.58 -4.38 -10.47
N PRO A 120 -22.08 -3.26 -9.92
CA PRO A 120 -23.43 -3.20 -9.35
C PRO A 120 -24.54 -3.61 -10.32
N ARG A 121 -24.37 -3.37 -11.62
CA ARG A 121 -25.34 -3.76 -12.66
C ARG A 121 -25.44 -5.28 -12.78
N VAL A 122 -24.30 -5.97 -12.82
CA VAL A 122 -24.22 -7.44 -12.86
C VAL A 122 -24.77 -8.02 -11.56
N ALA A 123 -24.42 -7.44 -10.40
CA ALA A 123 -24.92 -7.92 -9.12
C ALA A 123 -26.45 -7.83 -8.96
N ARG A 124 -27.10 -6.86 -9.65
CA ARG A 124 -28.56 -6.70 -9.67
C ARG A 124 -29.25 -7.65 -10.65
N ALA A 125 -28.62 -7.95 -11.77
CA ALA A 125 -29.19 -8.75 -12.84
C ALA A 125 -28.89 -10.26 -12.70
N ALA A 126 -27.85 -10.65 -11.96
CA ALA A 126 -27.49 -12.04 -11.77
C ALA A 126 -28.58 -12.79 -10.98
N THR A 127 -28.94 -13.98 -11.47
CA THR A 127 -29.84 -14.92 -10.80
C THR A 127 -29.11 -15.67 -9.69
N ALA A 128 -29.86 -16.27 -8.75
CA ALA A 128 -29.29 -17.05 -7.65
C ALA A 128 -28.60 -18.35 -8.13
N GLU A 129 -28.97 -18.83 -9.32
CA GLU A 129 -28.44 -20.06 -9.94
C GLU A 129 -27.20 -19.79 -10.82
N ALA A 130 -26.85 -18.52 -11.05
CA ALA A 130 -25.71 -18.17 -11.88
C ALA A 130 -24.42 -18.74 -11.29
N THR A 131 -23.66 -19.46 -12.12
CA THR A 131 -22.38 -20.02 -11.70
C THR A 131 -21.33 -18.93 -11.51
N ALA A 132 -20.31 -19.22 -10.69
CA ALA A 132 -19.17 -18.32 -10.50
C ALA A 132 -18.51 -17.90 -11.83
N ALA A 133 -18.38 -18.84 -12.77
CA ALA A 133 -17.80 -18.58 -14.09
C ALA A 133 -18.64 -17.58 -14.90
N GLN A 134 -19.97 -17.73 -14.92
CA GLN A 134 -20.87 -16.79 -15.59
C GLN A 134 -20.80 -15.40 -14.97
N ILE A 135 -20.81 -15.30 -13.63
CA ILE A 135 -20.70 -14.02 -12.92
C ILE A 135 -19.38 -13.32 -13.25
N ILE A 136 -18.28 -14.07 -13.29
CA ILE A 136 -16.94 -13.57 -13.67
C ILE A 136 -16.95 -13.08 -15.12
N GLU A 137 -17.53 -13.86 -16.03
CA GLU A 137 -17.63 -13.51 -17.46
C GLU A 137 -18.45 -12.24 -17.67
N TRP A 138 -19.65 -12.16 -17.09
CA TRP A 138 -20.50 -10.96 -17.13
C TRP A 138 -19.82 -9.75 -16.51
N SER A 139 -19.03 -9.94 -15.45
CA SER A 139 -18.27 -8.87 -14.82
C SER A 139 -17.17 -8.33 -15.73
N ASN A 140 -16.50 -9.20 -16.49
CA ASN A 140 -15.52 -8.81 -17.50
C ASN A 140 -16.16 -8.11 -18.71
N ARG A 141 -17.34 -8.57 -19.14
CA ARG A 141 -18.10 -7.95 -20.24
C ARG A 141 -18.81 -6.65 -19.83
N GLY A 142 -19.17 -6.51 -18.56
CA GLY A 142 -19.88 -5.35 -18.01
C GLY A 142 -21.41 -5.42 -18.06
N PHE A 143 -22.00 -6.52 -18.56
CA PHE A 143 -23.44 -6.73 -18.66
C PHE A 143 -23.81 -8.22 -18.52
N VAL A 144 -25.09 -8.49 -18.24
CA VAL A 144 -25.70 -9.83 -18.14
C VAL A 144 -26.62 -9.99 -19.36
N GLU A 145 -26.56 -11.14 -20.02
CA GLU A 145 -27.43 -11.53 -21.15
C GLU A 145 -28.67 -12.29 -20.68
#